data_AF-A0A847YDH9-F1
#
_entry.id   AF-A0A847YDH9-F1
#
_cell.length_a   1.000
_cell.length_b   1.000
_cell.length_c   1.000
_cell.angle_alpha   90.00
_cell.angle_beta   90.00
_cell.angle_gamma   90.00
#
_symmetry.space_group_name_H-M   'P 1'
#
loop_
_entity.id
_entity.type
_entity.pdbx_description
1 polymer ?
#
loop_
_entity_poly.entity_id
_entity_poly.type
_entity_poly.pdbx_seq_one_letter_code
_entity_poly.pdbx_strand_id
1 'polypeptide(L)'
;MYESYWGLREKPFRDGVSEEFFFPAETHQTAMLKLRYAIDNCHPAVLLVGPSGIGKSLLVGRLRRSLPDTFRPVIHLAYPFLAPGELPLYIASEGG
;
A
#
# COMPACT_ATOMS: atom_id res chain seq x y z
N MET A 1 -23.90 13.59 16.38
CA MET A 1 -24.42 13.45 17.78
C MET A 1 -23.37 12.77 18.66
N TYR A 2 -22.79 11.67 18.19
CA TYR A 2 -21.66 11.00 18.85
C TYR A 2 -20.37 11.85 18.82
N GLU A 3 -20.06 12.47 17.67
CA GLU A 3 -18.87 13.31 17.49
C GLU A 3 -18.89 14.53 18.40
N SER A 4 -20.03 15.24 18.44
CA SER A 4 -20.23 16.41 19.28
C SER A 4 -20.18 16.09 20.79
N TYR A 5 -20.68 14.92 21.19
CA TYR A 5 -20.66 14.46 22.59
C TYR A 5 -19.24 14.12 23.06
N TRP A 6 -18.42 13.49 22.20
CA TRP A 6 -17.04 13.08 22.52
C TRP A 6 -15.96 14.07 22.06
N GLY A 7 -16.34 15.19 21.42
CA GLY A 7 -15.39 16.17 20.88
C GLY A 7 -14.54 15.63 19.71
N LEU A 8 -15.05 14.66 18.95
CA LEU A 8 -14.32 14.06 17.83
C LEU A 8 -14.47 14.91 16.57
N ARG A 9 -13.39 14.99 15.77
CA ARG A 9 -13.42 15.67 14.47
C ARG A 9 -14.22 14.89 13.43
N GLU A 10 -14.24 13.57 13.55
CA GLU A 10 -14.97 12.67 12.67
C GLU A 10 -15.25 11.31 13.33
N LYS A 11 -15.99 10.45 12.62
CA LYS A 11 -16.36 9.10 13.09
C LYS A 11 -15.11 8.23 13.28
N PRO A 12 -14.84 7.68 14.48
CA PRO A 12 -13.56 7.03 14.81
C PRO A 12 -13.38 5.62 14.23
N PHE A 13 -14.48 4.93 13.88
CA PHE A 13 -14.45 3.56 13.33
C PHE A 13 -15.21 3.54 12.00
N ARG A 14 -14.63 4.15 10.97
CA ARG A 14 -15.14 4.03 9.59
C ARG A 14 -14.67 2.72 8.98
N ASP A 15 -15.45 2.21 8.04
CA ASP A 15 -15.05 1.07 7.24
C ASP A 15 -13.91 1.50 6.31
N GLY A 16 -12.80 0.77 6.37
CA GLY A 16 -11.62 1.03 5.56
C GLY A 16 -10.48 1.70 6.32
N VAL A 17 -9.34 1.82 5.64
CA VAL A 17 -8.11 2.37 6.21
C VAL A 17 -7.91 3.77 5.64
N SER A 18 -7.89 4.79 6.50
CA SER A 18 -7.49 6.14 6.11
C SER A 18 -6.01 6.35 6.44
N GLU A 19 -5.24 6.80 5.44
CA GLU A 19 -3.82 7.11 5.60
C GLU A 19 -3.56 8.30 6.52
N GLU A 20 -4.55 9.17 6.73
CA GLU A 20 -4.46 10.33 7.63
C GLU A 20 -4.28 9.90 9.09
N PHE A 21 -4.75 8.70 9.42
CA PHE A 21 -4.59 8.07 10.74
C PHE A 21 -3.43 7.07 10.79
N PHE A 22 -2.53 7.08 9.81
CA PHE A 22 -1.38 6.19 9.82
C PHE A 22 -0.47 6.52 11.01
N PHE A 23 -0.30 5.55 11.91
CA PHE A 23 0.70 5.62 12.96
C PHE A 23 2.03 5.00 12.48
N PRO A 24 3.13 5.78 12.39
CA PRO A 24 4.41 5.33 11.89
C PRO A 24 5.18 4.53 12.95
N ALA A 25 4.66 3.36 13.33
CA ALA A 25 5.38 2.44 14.21
C ALA A 25 6.76 2.09 13.64
N GLU A 26 7.73 1.82 14.52
CA GLU A 26 9.12 1.51 14.16
C GLU A 26 9.22 0.36 13.14
N THR A 27 8.37 -0.66 13.30
CA THR A 27 8.28 -1.80 12.37
C THR A 27 7.80 -1.38 10.98
N HIS A 28 6.81 -0.48 10.89
CA HIS A 28 6.35 0.07 9.62
C HIS A 28 7.44 0.92 8.96
N GLN A 29 8.14 1.76 9.72
CA GLN A 29 9.21 2.60 9.21
C GLN A 29 10.37 1.74 8.66
N THR A 30 10.79 0.73 9.42
CA THR A 30 11.84 -0.20 9.00
C THR A 30 11.44 -0.97 7.74
N ALA A 31 10.20 -1.46 7.65
CA ALA A 31 9.69 -2.14 6.46
C ALA A 31 9.66 -1.20 5.24
N MET A 32 9.21 0.05 5.42
CA MET A 32 9.19 1.06 4.35
C MET A 32 10.60 1.36 3.82
N LEU A 33 11.59 1.50 4.71
CA LEU A 33 13.00 1.71 4.31
C LEU A 33 13.53 0.55 3.46
N LYS A 34 13.26 -0.70 3.87
CA LYS A 34 13.68 -1.90 3.11
C LYS A 34 13.01 -1.99 1.75
N LEU A 35 11.70 -1.71 1.68
CA LEU A 35 10.95 -1.68 0.43
C LEU A 35 11.51 -0.62 -0.52
N ARG A 36 11.77 0.58 0.01
CA ARG A 36 12.31 1.68 -0.78
C ARG A 36 13.71 1.37 -1.31
N TYR A 37 14.58 0.86 -0.44
CA TYR A 37 15.91 0.40 -0.84
C TYR A 37 15.84 -0.61 -2.00
N ALA A 38 14.96 -1.61 -1.92
CA ALA A 38 14.83 -2.60 -2.98
C ALA A 38 14.34 -2.00 -4.31
N ILE A 39 13.41 -1.05 -4.28
CA ILE A 39 12.94 -0.35 -5.48
C ILE A 39 14.04 0.52 -6.08
N ASP A 40 14.71 1.33 -5.25
CA ASP A 40 15.76 2.25 -5.70
C ASP A 40 16.99 1.50 -6.27
N ASN A 41 17.19 0.25 -5.85
CA ASN A 41 18.26 -0.64 -6.36
C ASN A 41 17.76 -1.65 -7.42
N CYS A 42 16.57 -1.46 -7.98
CA CYS A 42 16.00 -2.31 -9.04
C CYS A 42 16.01 -3.81 -8.70
N HIS A 43 15.70 -4.17 -7.45
CA HIS A 43 15.58 -5.57 -7.07
C HIS A 43 14.38 -6.21 -7.79
N PRO A 44 14.53 -7.41 -8.36
CA PRO A 44 13.53 -7.99 -9.27
C PRO A 44 12.21 -8.32 -8.57
N ALA A 45 12.24 -8.59 -7.26
CA ALA A 45 11.05 -8.84 -6.46
C ALA A 45 11.31 -8.55 -4.97
N VAL A 46 10.24 -8.20 -4.25
CA VAL A 46 10.25 -8.08 -2.79
C VAL A 46 9.00 -8.74 -2.21
N LEU A 47 9.17 -9.45 -1.10
CA LEU A 47 8.08 -10.08 -0.37
C LEU A 47 7.90 -9.41 1.00
N LEU A 48 6.71 -8.84 1.23
CA LEU A 48 6.32 -8.27 2.54
C LEU A 48 5.48 -9.29 3.31
N VAL A 49 6.04 -9.86 4.37
CA VAL A 49 5.43 -10.95 5.16
C VAL A 49 5.03 -10.46 6.56
N GLY A 50 3.93 -11.00 7.08
CA GLY A 50 3.52 -10.83 8.48
C GLY A 50 2.04 -11.20 8.70
N PRO A 51 1.58 -11.28 9.96
CA PRO A 51 0.21 -11.65 10.31
C PRO A 51 -0.88 -10.78 9.66
N SER A 52 -2.13 -11.25 9.64
CA SER A 52 -3.26 -10.42 9.22
C SER A 52 -3.44 -9.23 10.17
N GLY A 53 -3.91 -8.10 9.66
CA GLY A 53 -4.21 -6.91 10.47
C GLY A 53 -3.03 -6.00 10.84
N ILE A 54 -1.78 -6.37 10.53
CA ILE A 54 -0.60 -5.53 10.88
C ILE A 54 -0.35 -4.34 9.94
N GLY A 55 -1.27 -4.02 9.01
CA GLY A 55 -1.10 -2.88 8.11
C GLY A 55 -0.23 -3.11 6.87
N LYS A 56 0.02 -4.36 6.43
CA LYS A 56 0.78 -4.64 5.19
C LYS A 56 0.22 -3.91 3.96
N SER A 57 -1.09 -4.01 3.73
CA SER A 57 -1.77 -3.34 2.61
C SER A 57 -1.73 -1.81 2.74
N LEU A 58 -1.81 -1.29 3.97
CA LEU A 58 -1.65 0.14 4.26
C LEU A 58 -0.24 0.63 3.90
N LEU A 59 0.77 -0.15 4.25
CA LEU A 59 2.16 0.15 3.94
C LEU A 59 2.40 0.19 2.42
N VAL A 60 1.87 -0.78 1.67
CA VAL A 60 1.97 -0.84 0.20
C VAL A 60 1.25 0.36 -0.44
N GLY A 61 0.06 0.73 0.04
CA GLY A 61 -0.66 1.91 -0.42
C GLY A 61 0.16 3.20 -0.23
N ARG A 62 0.78 3.36 0.95
CA ARG A 62 1.65 4.49 1.27
C ARG A 62 2.90 4.51 0.41
N LEU A 63 3.52 3.36 0.17
CA LEU A 63 4.68 3.24 -0.73
C LEU A 63 4.33 3.72 -2.13
N ARG A 64 3.21 3.27 -2.70
CA ARG A 64 2.76 3.69 -4.04
C ARG A 64 2.58 5.20 -4.18
N ARG A 65 2.16 5.88 -3.11
CA ARG A 65 1.98 7.34 -3.08
C ARG A 65 3.30 8.10 -2.89
N SER A 66 4.31 7.48 -2.25
CA SER A 66 5.62 8.09 -2.00
C SER A 66 6.65 7.86 -3.11
N LEU A 67 6.33 7.03 -4.11
CA LEU A 67 7.19 6.80 -5.26
C LEU A 67 7.23 8.05 -6.17
N PRO A 68 8.43 8.49 -6.59
CA PRO A 68 8.61 9.52 -7.61
C PRO A 68 7.94 9.18 -8.94
N ASP A 69 7.68 10.20 -9.75
CA ASP A 69 7.07 10.02 -11.08
C ASP A 69 7.93 9.18 -12.03
N THR A 70 9.23 9.07 -11.79
CA THR A 70 10.14 8.16 -12.50
C THR A 70 9.70 6.70 -12.46
N PHE A 71 8.95 6.29 -11.44
CA PHE A 71 8.44 4.92 -11.29
C PHE A 71 7.00 4.74 -11.83
N ARG A 72 6.48 5.70 -12.59
CA ARG A 72 5.14 5.60 -13.20
C ARG A 72 5.21 4.90 -14.56
N PRO A 73 4.18 4.13 -14.94
CA PRO A 73 2.97 3.82 -14.16
C PRO A 73 3.21 2.81 -13.03
N VAL A 74 2.44 2.91 -11.94
CA VAL A 74 2.44 1.90 -10.86
C VAL A 74 1.14 1.13 -10.89
N ILE A 75 1.22 -0.16 -11.22
CA ILE A 75 0.06 -1.07 -11.31
C ILE A 75 -0.13 -1.77 -9.96
N HIS A 76 -1.33 -1.71 -9.40
CA HIS A 76 -1.68 -2.38 -8.14
C HIS A 76 -2.66 -3.53 -8.38
N LEU A 77 -2.13 -4.75 -8.32
CA LEU A 77 -2.88 -5.99 -8.50
C LEU A 77 -3.37 -6.53 -7.15
N ALA A 78 -4.61 -6.21 -6.80
CA ALA A 78 -5.29 -6.82 -5.65
C ALA A 78 -6.11 -8.01 -6.14
N TYR A 79 -5.58 -9.23 -5.97
CA TYR A 79 -6.27 -10.49 -6.20
C TYR A 79 -6.58 -10.81 -7.67
N PRO A 80 -5.64 -11.44 -8.40
CA PRO A 80 -5.96 -11.97 -9.71
C PRO A 80 -6.40 -13.44 -9.57
N PHE A 81 -7.65 -13.74 -9.92
CA PHE A 81 -7.96 -15.02 -10.56
C PHE A 81 -7.42 -14.93 -12.01
N LEU A 82 -6.09 -14.84 -12.16
CA LEU A 82 -5.45 -14.80 -13.47
C LEU A 82 -4.66 -16.09 -13.68
N ALA A 83 -4.85 -16.69 -14.85
CA ALA A 83 -3.93 -17.67 -15.37
C ALA A 83 -2.58 -17.00 -15.69
N PRO A 84 -1.46 -17.76 -15.72
CA PRO A 84 -0.12 -17.20 -15.93
C PRO A 84 0.02 -16.33 -17.20
N GLY A 85 -0.71 -16.67 -18.27
CA GLY A 85 -0.69 -15.91 -19.53
C GLY A 85 -1.47 -14.60 -19.49
N GLU A 86 -2.36 -14.41 -18.52
CA GLU A 86 -3.20 -13.21 -18.43
C GLU A 86 -2.51 -12.07 -17.69
N LEU A 87 -1.49 -12.35 -16.88
CA LEU A 87 -0.74 -11.32 -16.16
C LEU A 87 0.03 -10.37 -17.09
N PRO A 88 0.79 -10.84 -18.10
CA PRO A 88 1.40 -9.95 -19.09
C PRO A 88 0.36 -9.14 -19.88
N LEU A 89 -0.78 -9.75 -20.20
CA LEU A 89 -1.87 -9.09 -20.94
C LEU A 89 -2.48 -7.95 -20.11
N TYR A 90 -2.72 -8.20 -18.83
CA TYR A 90 -3.23 -7.20 -17.89
C TYR A 90 -2.26 -6.02 -17.74
N ILE A 91 -0.97 -6.29 -17.59
CA ILE A 91 0.06 -5.25 -17.52
C ILE A 91 0.05 -4.40 -18.80
N ALA A 92 -0.04 -5.03 -19.97
CA ALA A 92 -0.07 -4.34 -21.26
C ALA A 92 -1.32 -3.45 -21.43
N SER A 93 -2.48 -3.85 -20.88
CA SER A 93 -3.70 -3.04 -20.95
C SER A 93 -3.71 -1.82 -20.01
N GLU A 94 -3.00 -1.90 -18.88
CA GLU A 94 -2.97 -0.84 -17.86
C GLU A 94 -1.78 0.14 -18.05
N GLY A 95 -0.75 -0.28 -18.80
CA GLY A 95 0.46 0.51 -19.06
C GLY A 95 0.37 1.48 -20.24
N GLY A 96 -0.84 1.75 -20.77
CA GLY A 96 -1.10 2.69 -21.88
C GLY A 96 -1.21 4.14 -21.44
#